data_AF-A0A9P8PI18-F1
#
_entry.id   AF-A0A9P8PI18-F1
#
_cell.length_a   1.000
_cell.length_b   1.000
_cell.length_c   1.000
_cell.angle_alpha   90.00
_cell.angle_beta   90.00
_cell.angle_gamma   90.00
#
_symmetry.space_group_name_H-M   'P 1'
#
loop_
_entity.id
_entity.type
_entity.pdbx_description
1 polymer ?
#
loop_
_entity_poly.entity_id
_entity_poly.type
_entity_poly.pdbx_seq_one_letter_code
_entity_poly.pdbx_strand_id
1 'polypeptide(L)'
;MARQNFVGFVISQGKMNKTVKVRVMQKVYNKQLYKEYLKKKDFLVHDEANICKEGDFVRIEATRPLSARKFFSVAEIKRNKGQEFQVYQEEAKKSVAEEEAARRTDLLNRRKLYDSNDSTLYNDLSEVKMLRKPVEELTNEEREKIASLKEKYGITNWDKDFEDRELFLSDLSYLAGKLEKMRLDIKLTEKVNKLLADQESEAFKKIVEQLQLDPATKKNIVKNKVRKFLESIPVEELGKMGIHL
;
A
#
# COMPACT_ATOMS: atom_id res chain seq x y z
N MET A 1 40.44 34.29 -12.16
CA MET A 1 40.13 33.62 -13.44
C MET A 1 38.92 32.72 -13.25
N ALA A 2 38.01 32.67 -14.23
CA ALA A 2 36.86 31.77 -14.20
C ALA A 2 37.32 30.31 -14.39
N ARG A 3 36.74 29.38 -13.63
CA ARG A 3 37.02 27.93 -13.76
C ARG A 3 36.08 27.31 -14.79
N GLN A 4 36.59 26.38 -15.61
CA GLN A 4 35.76 25.57 -16.50
C GLN A 4 34.90 24.63 -15.66
N ASN A 5 33.59 24.66 -15.86
CA ASN A 5 32.63 23.85 -15.11
C ASN A 5 31.88 22.91 -16.05
N PHE A 6 31.59 21.70 -15.57
CA PHE A 6 30.68 20.77 -16.25
C PHE A 6 29.66 20.22 -15.26
N VAL A 7 28.51 19.82 -15.80
CA VAL A 7 27.50 19.06 -15.06
C VAL A 7 27.48 17.65 -15.61
N GLY A 8 27.55 16.67 -14.72
CA GLY A 8 27.55 15.26 -15.07
C GLY A 8 26.93 14.42 -13.97
N PHE A 9 26.93 13.11 -14.19
CA PHE A 9 26.52 12.15 -13.17
C PHE A 9 27.64 11.17 -12.87
N VAL A 10 27.69 10.69 -11.64
CA VAL A 10 28.70 9.76 -11.14
C VAL A 10 28.37 8.36 -11.64
N ILE A 11 29.29 7.76 -12.39
CA ILE A 11 29.13 6.40 -12.93
C ILE A 11 29.67 5.36 -11.96
N SER A 12 30.84 5.63 -11.38
CA SER A 12 31.51 4.67 -10.51
C SER A 12 32.18 5.36 -9.36
N GLN A 13 31.97 4.81 -8.17
CA GLN A 13 32.58 5.26 -6.92
C GLN A 13 33.12 4.04 -6.14
N GLY A 14 34.10 4.25 -5.26
CA GLY A 14 34.68 3.17 -4.44
C GLY A 14 35.73 2.30 -5.14
N LYS A 15 35.90 2.43 -6.46
CA LYS A 15 36.96 1.72 -7.22
C LYS A 15 38.35 2.35 -7.06
N MET A 16 38.42 3.65 -6.76
CA MET A 16 39.66 4.40 -6.55
C MET A 16 39.50 5.32 -5.34
N ASN A 17 40.56 5.47 -4.55
CA ASN A 17 40.54 6.35 -3.38
C ASN A 17 40.46 7.82 -3.79
N LYS A 18 39.59 8.59 -3.11
CA LYS A 18 39.41 10.04 -3.30
C LYS A 18 39.17 10.46 -4.76
N THR A 19 38.59 9.56 -5.55
CA THR A 19 38.43 9.73 -7.00
C THR A 19 37.14 9.07 -7.46
N VAL A 20 36.33 9.82 -8.20
CA VAL A 20 35.08 9.36 -8.79
C VAL A 20 35.11 9.51 -10.31
N LYS A 21 34.44 8.61 -11.01
CA LYS A 21 34.28 8.70 -12.47
C LYS A 21 32.97 9.39 -12.79
N VAL A 22 33.03 10.55 -13.43
CA VAL A 22 31.86 11.37 -13.78
C VAL A 22 31.66 11.38 -15.29
N ARG A 23 30.45 11.07 -15.75
CA ARG A 23 30.06 11.22 -17.16
C ARG A 23 29.48 12.59 -17.39
N VAL A 24 30.10 13.35 -18.28
CA VAL A 24 29.58 14.61 -18.78
C VAL A 24 28.98 14.37 -20.17
N MET A 25 27.80 14.95 -20.41
CA MET A 25 27.16 14.97 -21.72
C MET A 25 27.20 16.40 -22.26
N GLN A 26 27.76 16.57 -23.46
CA GLN A 26 27.81 17.85 -24.15
C GLN A 26 27.03 17.76 -25.45
N LYS A 27 26.23 18.79 -25.77
CA LYS A 27 25.61 18.91 -27.08
C LYS A 27 26.66 19.34 -28.09
N VAL A 28 26.81 18.56 -29.16
CA VAL A 28 27.72 18.86 -30.26
C VAL A 28 26.94 18.76 -31.56
N TYR A 29 27.08 19.75 -32.43
CA TYR A 29 26.50 19.73 -33.76
C TYR A 29 27.36 18.88 -34.71
N ASN A 30 26.79 17.85 -35.32
CA ASN A 30 27.46 17.11 -36.38
C ASN A 30 27.20 17.79 -37.72
N LYS A 31 28.25 18.35 -38.34
CA LYS A 31 28.16 18.99 -39.67
C LYS A 31 27.79 18.00 -40.79
N GLN A 32 28.20 16.74 -40.70
CA GLN A 32 27.92 15.73 -41.72
C GLN A 32 26.47 15.24 -41.67
N LEU A 33 25.94 15.05 -40.45
CA LEU A 33 24.57 14.57 -40.24
C LEU A 33 23.56 15.71 -40.09
N TYR A 34 24.03 16.96 -40.13
CA TYR A 34 23.26 18.19 -39.89
C TYR A 34 22.34 18.12 -38.65
N LYS A 35 22.79 17.42 -37.59
CA LYS A 35 21.99 17.15 -36.38
C LYS A 35 22.83 17.33 -35.12
N GLU A 36 22.21 17.89 -34.07
CA GLU A 36 22.79 17.91 -32.72
C GLU A 36 22.67 16.56 -32.05
N TYR A 37 23.76 16.12 -31.42
CA TYR A 37 23.79 14.89 -30.62
C TYR A 37 24.56 15.10 -29.32
N LEU A 38 24.35 14.19 -28.37
CA LEU A 38 25.03 14.23 -27.07
C LEU A 38 26.34 13.44 -27.15
N LYS A 39 27.47 14.14 -27.07
CA LYS A 39 28.78 13.54 -26.91
C LYS A 39 29.04 13.29 -25.43
N LYS A 40 29.23 12.01 -25.06
CA LYS A 40 29.62 11.61 -23.71
C LYS A 40 31.15 11.65 -23.55
N LYS A 41 31.62 12.15 -22.42
CA LYS A 41 33.02 12.05 -21.99
C LYS A 41 33.09 11.75 -20.51
N ASP A 42 33.90 10.76 -20.15
CA ASP A 42 34.08 10.35 -18.77
C ASP A 42 35.35 10.99 -18.21
N PHE A 43 35.24 11.63 -17.05
CA PHE A 43 36.34 12.29 -16.37
C PHE A 43 36.66 11.58 -15.06
N LEU A 44 37.95 11.53 -14.72
CA LEU A 44 38.39 11.22 -13.36
C LEU A 44 38.37 12.52 -12.56
N VAL A 45 37.57 12.54 -11.51
CA VAL A 45 37.28 13.74 -10.73
C VAL A 45 37.69 13.48 -9.29
N HIS A 46 38.33 14.46 -8.68
CA HIS A 46 38.70 14.38 -7.27
C HIS A 46 37.50 14.61 -6.38
N ASP A 47 37.34 13.73 -5.40
CA ASP A 47 36.39 13.85 -4.31
C ASP A 47 37.19 13.58 -3.03
N GLU A 48 37.49 14.62 -2.25
CA GLU A 48 38.38 14.50 -1.09
C GLU A 48 37.75 13.71 0.05
N ALA A 49 36.46 13.94 0.29
CA ALA A 49 35.70 13.35 1.39
C ALA A 49 34.92 12.09 0.97
N ASN A 50 35.04 11.65 -0.30
CA ASN A 50 34.33 10.50 -0.86
C ASN A 50 32.79 10.59 -0.66
N ILE A 51 32.25 11.80 -0.73
CA ILE A 51 30.83 12.07 -0.45
C ILE A 51 29.94 11.55 -1.58
N CYS A 52 30.42 11.61 -2.82
CA CYS A 52 29.63 11.22 -3.97
C CYS A 52 29.40 9.71 -3.98
N LYS A 53 28.24 9.27 -4.48
CA LYS A 53 27.90 7.87 -4.74
C LYS A 53 27.49 7.69 -6.19
N GLU A 54 27.42 6.44 -6.63
CA GLU A 54 27.00 6.09 -7.99
C GLU A 54 25.56 6.56 -8.22
N GLY A 55 25.32 7.33 -9.28
CA GLY A 55 24.00 7.90 -9.61
C GLY A 55 23.80 9.36 -9.20
N ASP A 56 24.71 9.97 -8.44
CA ASP A 56 24.61 11.39 -8.07
C ASP A 56 24.84 12.32 -9.27
N PHE A 57 24.10 13.43 -9.32
CA PHE A 57 24.36 14.52 -10.27
C PHE A 57 25.26 15.57 -9.62
N VAL A 58 26.39 15.84 -10.27
CA VAL A 58 27.44 16.69 -9.71
C VAL A 58 27.86 17.78 -10.70
N ARG A 59 28.21 18.94 -10.15
CA ARG A 59 28.96 19.98 -10.85
C ARG A 59 30.43 19.77 -10.56
N ILE A 60 31.22 19.64 -11.62
CA ILE A 60 32.67 19.48 -11.54
C ILE A 60 33.34 20.75 -12.05
N GLU A 61 34.44 21.15 -11.41
CA GLU A 61 35.22 22.33 -11.79
C GLU A 61 36.66 21.93 -12.12
N ALA A 62 37.26 22.65 -13.07
CA ALA A 62 38.66 22.47 -13.42
C ALA A 62 39.58 22.91 -12.27
N THR A 63 40.61 22.12 -12.02
CA THR A 63 41.62 22.36 -10.98
C THR A 63 43.02 22.18 -11.56
N ARG A 64 44.05 22.42 -10.74
CA ARG A 64 45.43 22.04 -11.10
C ARG A 64 45.48 20.53 -11.39
N PRO A 65 46.43 20.05 -12.22
CA PRO A 65 46.65 18.62 -12.36
C PRO A 65 46.89 17.99 -10.98
N LEU A 66 45.96 17.13 -10.56
CA LEU A 66 46.06 16.37 -9.30
C LEU A 66 46.70 14.99 -9.52
N SER A 67 46.64 14.49 -10.76
CA SER A 67 47.27 13.25 -11.21
C SER A 67 47.36 13.27 -12.75
N ALA A 68 47.98 12.25 -13.36
CA ALA A 68 48.19 12.14 -14.81
C ALA A 68 46.92 12.33 -15.66
N ARG A 69 45.75 11.96 -15.13
CA ARG A 69 44.44 12.06 -15.83
C ARG A 69 43.35 12.79 -15.03
N LYS A 70 43.70 13.39 -13.89
CA LYS A 70 42.74 14.00 -12.94
C LYS A 70 42.97 15.50 -12.87
N PHE A 71 42.12 16.25 -13.56
CA PHE A 71 42.19 17.72 -13.70
C PHE A 71 40.91 18.43 -13.23
N PHE A 72 39.97 17.68 -12.64
CA PHE A 72 38.68 18.19 -12.18
C PHE A 72 38.44 17.79 -10.73
N SER A 73 37.73 18.63 -9.98
CA SER A 73 37.23 18.34 -8.64
C SER A 73 35.71 18.47 -8.59
N VAL A 74 35.08 17.72 -7.69
CA VAL A 74 33.66 17.92 -7.39
C VAL A 74 33.50 19.26 -6.67
N ALA A 75 32.68 20.14 -7.23
CA ALA A 75 32.37 21.44 -6.64
C ALA A 75 31.06 21.41 -5.85
N GLU A 76 30.08 20.64 -6.32
CA GLU A 76 28.73 20.64 -5.76
C GLU A 76 27.96 19.39 -6.19
N ILE A 77 27.18 18.81 -5.27
CA ILE A 77 26.20 17.75 -5.57
C ILE A 77 24.87 18.44 -5.83
N LYS A 78 24.41 18.42 -7.09
CA LYS A 78 23.15 19.04 -7.51
C LYS A 78 21.92 18.20 -7.18
N ARG A 79 22.03 16.89 -7.31
CA ARG A 79 20.99 15.93 -6.91
C ARG A 79 21.63 14.70 -6.34
N ASN A 80 21.27 14.41 -5.10
CA ASN A 80 21.67 13.19 -4.40
C ASN A 80 20.66 12.10 -4.75
N LYS A 81 21.13 11.02 -5.37
CA LYS A 81 20.31 9.83 -5.67
C LYS A 81 21.04 8.56 -5.28
N GLY A 82 22.35 8.57 -5.42
CA GLY A 82 23.22 7.44 -5.12
C GLY A 82 23.23 7.06 -3.65
N GLN A 83 23.19 8.06 -2.74
CA GLN A 83 23.24 7.78 -1.30
C GLN A 83 21.95 7.12 -0.80
N GLU A 84 20.79 7.53 -1.32
CA GLU A 84 19.48 6.98 -0.96
C GLU A 84 19.43 5.46 -1.21
N PHE A 85 19.99 4.97 -2.32
CA PHE A 85 20.00 3.54 -2.62
C PHE A 85 20.73 2.68 -1.58
N GLN A 86 21.78 3.20 -0.93
CA GLN A 86 22.51 2.43 0.08
C GLN A 86 21.66 2.25 1.35
N VAL A 87 21.01 3.33 1.79
CA VAL A 87 20.12 3.32 2.96
C VAL A 87 18.96 2.36 2.72
N TYR A 88 18.31 2.45 1.57
CA TYR A 88 17.19 1.57 1.23
C TYR A 88 17.58 0.09 1.14
N GLN A 89 18.77 -0.23 0.65
CA GLN A 89 19.24 -1.62 0.61
C GLN A 89 19.47 -2.19 2.01
N GLU A 90 20.01 -1.41 2.94
CA GLU A 90 20.24 -1.85 4.31
C GLU A 90 18.93 -2.00 5.08
N GLU A 91 18.02 -1.03 4.95
CA GLU A 91 16.67 -1.09 5.56
C GLU A 91 15.87 -2.27 5.03
N ALA A 92 15.86 -2.49 3.71
CA ALA A 92 15.16 -3.60 3.09
C ALA A 92 15.68 -4.95 3.59
N LYS A 93 17.01 -5.12 3.72
CA LYS A 93 17.59 -6.36 4.26
C LYS A 93 17.15 -6.64 5.70
N LYS A 94 17.08 -5.62 6.54
CA LYS A 94 16.62 -5.76 7.93
C LYS A 94 15.15 -6.14 7.97
N SER A 95 14.31 -5.40 7.25
CA SER A 95 12.87 -5.64 7.19
C SER A 95 12.53 -7.04 6.68
N VAL A 96 13.19 -7.50 5.60
CA VAL A 96 12.99 -8.84 5.05
C VAL A 96 13.40 -9.90 6.06
N ALA A 97 14.54 -9.74 6.74
CA ALA A 97 15.00 -10.72 7.73
C ALA A 97 14.05 -10.83 8.93
N GLU A 98 13.50 -9.70 9.40
CA GLU A 98 12.50 -9.66 10.48
C GLU A 98 11.19 -10.33 10.05
N GLU A 99 10.71 -10.04 8.84
CA GLU A 99 9.49 -10.65 8.29
C GLU A 99 9.65 -12.17 8.09
N GLU A 100 10.78 -12.62 7.55
CA GLU A 100 11.09 -14.05 7.38
C GLU A 100 11.15 -14.77 8.73
N ALA A 101 11.73 -14.14 9.76
CA ALA A 101 11.77 -14.69 11.10
C ALA A 101 10.35 -14.86 11.69
N ALA A 102 9.49 -13.84 11.55
CA ALA A 102 8.09 -13.91 12.00
C ALA A 102 7.29 -15.00 11.26
N ARG A 103 7.42 -15.07 9.93
CA ARG A 103 6.78 -16.14 9.13
C ARG A 103 7.25 -17.52 9.56
N ARG A 104 8.53 -17.67 9.92
CA ARG A 104 9.08 -18.93 10.42
C ARG A 104 8.48 -19.32 11.76
N THR A 105 8.34 -18.37 12.70
CA THR A 105 7.71 -18.65 14.00
C THR A 105 6.25 -19.01 13.84
N ASP A 106 5.52 -18.32 12.96
CA ASP A 106 4.11 -18.61 12.69
C ASP A 106 3.93 -20.01 12.08
N LEU A 107 4.81 -20.39 11.15
CA LEU A 107 4.80 -21.72 10.55
C LEU A 107 5.05 -22.81 11.60
N LEU A 108 6.00 -22.60 12.52
CA LEU A 108 6.27 -23.54 13.61
C LEU A 108 5.09 -23.65 14.58
N ASN A 109 4.45 -22.53 14.92
CA ASN A 109 3.27 -22.52 15.78
C ASN A 109 2.10 -23.24 15.12
N ARG A 110 1.84 -22.98 13.83
CA ARG A 110 0.82 -23.68 13.05
C ARG A 110 1.11 -25.18 12.96
N ARG A 111 2.37 -25.57 12.77
CA ARG A 111 2.76 -26.98 12.75
C ARG A 111 2.53 -27.65 14.10
N LYS A 112 2.93 -27.02 15.21
CA LYS A 112 2.66 -27.52 16.56
C LYS A 112 1.16 -27.71 16.79
N LEU A 113 0.34 -26.76 16.31
CA LEU A 113 -1.12 -26.84 16.41
C LEU A 113 -1.69 -28.01 15.59
N TYR A 114 -1.19 -28.26 14.38
CA TYR A 114 -1.57 -29.44 13.60
C TYR A 114 -1.13 -30.74 14.26
N ASP A 115 0.12 -30.81 14.72
CA ASP A 115 0.65 -32.01 15.41
C ASP A 115 -0.11 -32.30 16.72
N SER A 116 -0.73 -31.27 17.34
CA SER A 116 -1.62 -31.45 18.51
C SER A 116 -3.08 -31.77 18.16
N ASN A 117 -3.55 -31.36 16.97
CA ASN A 117 -4.92 -31.58 16.50
C ASN A 117 -4.94 -32.78 15.55
N ASP A 118 -4.85 -33.98 16.11
CA ASP A 118 -5.52 -35.13 15.49
C ASP A 118 -7.00 -34.78 15.32
N SER A 119 -7.69 -35.33 14.32
CA SER A 119 -9.05 -34.90 13.91
C SER A 119 -10.12 -35.09 15.00
N THR A 120 -10.18 -34.16 15.97
CA THR A 120 -11.13 -34.21 17.10
C THR A 120 -12.37 -33.38 16.86
N LEU A 121 -12.38 -32.42 15.92
CA LEU A 121 -13.52 -31.48 15.77
C LEU A 121 -14.87 -32.20 15.58
N TYR A 122 -14.92 -33.23 14.74
CA TYR A 122 -16.13 -34.01 14.52
C TYR A 122 -16.56 -34.80 15.77
N ASN A 123 -15.59 -35.39 16.48
CA ASN A 123 -15.86 -36.15 17.71
C ASN A 123 -16.30 -35.21 18.83
N ASP A 124 -15.63 -34.07 18.99
CA ASP A 124 -15.96 -32.99 19.93
C ASP A 124 -17.40 -32.49 19.65
N LEU A 125 -17.76 -32.23 18.39
CA LEU A 125 -19.11 -31.82 17.99
C LEU A 125 -20.18 -32.92 18.22
N SER A 126 -19.82 -34.19 18.01
CA SER A 126 -20.72 -35.33 18.29
C SER A 126 -20.95 -35.48 19.80
N GLU A 127 -19.91 -35.36 20.62
CA GLU A 127 -20.02 -35.38 22.08
C GLU A 127 -20.88 -34.22 22.57
N VAL A 128 -20.65 -33.03 22.04
CA VAL A 128 -21.45 -31.81 22.31
C VAL A 128 -22.93 -32.01 21.99
N LYS A 129 -23.25 -32.62 20.85
CA LYS A 129 -24.63 -32.92 20.47
C LYS A 129 -25.28 -33.93 21.42
N MET A 130 -24.52 -34.89 21.94
CA MET A 130 -24.99 -35.91 22.89
C MET A 130 -25.19 -35.34 24.30
N LEU A 131 -24.43 -34.30 24.67
CA LEU A 131 -24.48 -33.64 25.98
C LEU A 131 -25.51 -32.51 26.08
N ARG A 132 -26.38 -32.32 25.08
CA ARG A 132 -27.47 -31.31 25.07
C ARG A 132 -28.67 -31.71 25.95
N LYS A 133 -28.41 -32.18 27.18
CA LYS A 133 -29.40 -32.45 28.23
C LYS A 133 -29.66 -31.18 29.06
N PRO A 134 -30.82 -31.03 29.73
CA PRO A 134 -31.02 -29.93 30.68
C PRO A 134 -29.94 -29.94 31.77
N VAL A 135 -29.50 -28.76 32.20
CA VAL A 135 -28.35 -28.55 33.13
C VAL A 135 -28.49 -29.36 34.44
N GLU A 136 -29.72 -29.67 34.81
CA GLU A 136 -30.12 -30.43 36.00
C GLU A 136 -29.75 -31.93 35.92
N GLU A 137 -29.53 -32.48 34.73
CA GLU A 137 -29.23 -33.90 34.48
C GLU A 137 -27.74 -34.17 34.14
N LEU A 138 -26.90 -33.12 34.11
CA LEU A 138 -25.48 -33.24 33.78
C LEU A 138 -24.63 -33.63 34.98
N THR A 139 -23.78 -34.63 34.78
CA THR A 139 -22.72 -34.97 35.74
C THR A 139 -21.64 -33.89 35.79
N ASN A 140 -20.88 -33.84 36.89
CA ASN A 140 -19.79 -32.85 37.04
C ASN A 140 -18.71 -33.01 35.97
N GLU A 141 -18.40 -34.25 35.55
CA GLU A 141 -17.42 -34.54 34.50
C GLU A 141 -17.87 -34.01 33.12
N GLU A 142 -19.15 -34.11 32.80
CA GLU A 142 -19.71 -33.58 31.54
C GLU A 142 -19.67 -32.05 31.51
N ARG A 143 -19.84 -31.39 32.67
CA ARG A 143 -19.74 -29.93 32.79
C ARG A 143 -18.32 -29.42 32.57
N GLU A 144 -17.32 -30.13 33.12
CA GLU A 144 -15.91 -29.81 32.91
C GLU A 144 -15.50 -29.98 31.44
N LYS A 145 -15.98 -31.05 30.80
CA LYS A 145 -15.77 -31.26 29.35
C LYS A 145 -16.38 -30.13 28.52
N ILE A 146 -17.62 -29.72 28.79
CA ILE A 146 -18.25 -28.59 28.09
C ILE A 146 -17.48 -27.29 28.33
N ALA A 147 -16.98 -27.04 29.55
CA ALA A 147 -16.15 -25.86 29.83
C ALA A 147 -14.84 -25.86 29.03
N SER A 148 -14.16 -27.01 28.96
CA SER A 148 -12.93 -27.15 28.16
C SER A 148 -13.19 -26.95 26.66
N LEU A 149 -14.34 -27.41 26.15
CA LEU A 149 -14.73 -27.23 24.76
C LEU A 149 -15.13 -25.79 24.46
N LYS A 150 -15.81 -25.10 25.39
CA LYS A 150 -16.11 -23.66 25.28
C LYS A 150 -14.85 -22.83 25.20
N GLU A 151 -13.84 -23.15 26.01
CA GLU A 151 -12.55 -22.46 26.01
C GLU A 151 -11.77 -22.75 24.71
N LYS A 152 -11.77 -24.01 24.25
CA LYS A 152 -11.12 -24.44 23.00
C LYS A 152 -11.69 -23.75 21.76
N TYR A 153 -13.01 -23.54 21.72
CA TYR A 153 -13.70 -22.97 20.55
C TYR A 153 -14.17 -21.52 20.74
N GLY A 154 -13.93 -20.90 21.90
CA GLY A 154 -14.26 -19.50 22.18
C GLY A 154 -15.77 -19.19 22.26
N ILE A 155 -16.59 -20.14 22.70
CA ILE A 155 -18.06 -20.01 22.72
C ILE A 155 -18.50 -19.35 24.04
N THR A 156 -19.21 -18.23 23.95
CA THR A 156 -19.64 -17.44 25.12
C THR A 156 -20.94 -17.95 25.75
N ASN A 157 -21.93 -18.35 24.95
CA ASN A 157 -23.23 -18.83 25.44
C ASN A 157 -23.55 -20.23 24.91
N TRP A 158 -24.07 -21.09 25.77
CA TRP A 158 -24.45 -22.47 25.48
C TRP A 158 -25.87 -22.71 25.93
N ASP A 159 -26.77 -21.96 25.31
CA ASP A 159 -28.19 -22.03 25.63
C ASP A 159 -28.93 -22.90 24.64
N LYS A 160 -30.19 -23.27 24.94
CA LYS A 160 -31.00 -24.15 24.09
C LYS A 160 -31.16 -23.61 22.66
N ASP A 161 -31.08 -22.30 22.48
CA ASP A 161 -31.18 -21.60 21.19
C ASP A 161 -29.83 -21.35 20.50
N PHE A 162 -28.72 -21.90 21.03
CA PHE A 162 -27.45 -21.90 20.33
C PHE A 162 -27.58 -22.77 19.07
N GLU A 163 -27.83 -22.13 17.94
CA GLU A 163 -27.63 -22.75 16.65
C GLU A 163 -26.11 -22.83 16.45
N ASP A 164 -25.57 -23.99 16.09
CA ASP A 164 -24.14 -24.21 15.84
C ASP A 164 -23.54 -23.30 14.74
N ARG A 165 -24.32 -22.36 14.22
CA ARG A 165 -24.00 -21.37 13.19
C ARG A 165 -22.75 -20.54 13.50
N GLU A 166 -22.45 -20.27 14.77
CA GLU A 166 -21.24 -19.51 15.15
C GLU A 166 -19.95 -20.34 14.94
N LEU A 167 -20.01 -21.65 15.20
CA LEU A 167 -18.89 -22.59 14.96
C LEU A 167 -18.68 -22.88 13.47
N PHE A 168 -19.77 -22.91 12.71
CA PHE A 168 -19.77 -23.17 11.28
C PHE A 168 -19.88 -21.90 10.44
N LEU A 169 -19.56 -20.73 11.01
CA LEU A 169 -19.60 -19.48 10.27
C LEU A 169 -18.49 -19.51 9.21
N SER A 170 -18.83 -20.05 8.05
CA SER A 170 -17.90 -20.17 6.95
C SER A 170 -17.47 -18.78 6.52
N ASP A 171 -16.16 -18.57 6.37
CA ASP A 171 -15.61 -17.35 5.77
C ASP A 171 -16.33 -17.02 4.44
N LEU A 172 -16.82 -18.05 3.74
CA LEU A 172 -17.62 -17.94 2.53
C LEU A 172 -18.94 -17.17 2.72
N SER A 173 -19.71 -17.44 3.78
CA SER A 173 -20.97 -16.72 4.05
C SER A 173 -20.73 -15.25 4.35
N TYR A 174 -19.70 -14.96 5.16
CA TYR A 174 -19.27 -13.59 5.44
C TYR A 174 -18.80 -12.87 4.17
N LEU A 175 -17.96 -13.52 3.36
CA LEU A 175 -17.49 -12.99 2.08
C LEU A 175 -18.65 -12.77 1.08
N ALA A 176 -19.65 -13.65 1.05
CA ALA A 176 -20.84 -13.47 0.23
C ALA A 176 -21.62 -12.21 0.62
N GLY A 177 -21.90 -12.01 1.91
CA GLY A 177 -22.55 -10.78 2.39
C GLY A 177 -21.72 -9.52 2.12
N LYS A 178 -20.39 -9.61 2.19
CA LYS A 178 -19.49 -8.51 1.81
C LYS A 178 -19.56 -8.18 0.31
N LEU A 179 -19.62 -9.20 -0.55
CA LEU A 179 -19.78 -9.04 -1.99
C LEU A 179 -21.14 -8.41 -2.34
N GLU A 180 -22.21 -8.79 -1.63
CA GLU A 180 -23.53 -8.17 -1.83
C GLU A 180 -23.53 -6.69 -1.49
N LYS A 181 -22.91 -6.29 -0.37
CA LYS A 181 -22.72 -4.87 -0.02
C LYS A 181 -21.95 -4.11 -1.10
N MET A 182 -20.80 -4.65 -1.54
CA MET A 182 -20.02 -4.05 -2.63
C MET A 182 -20.84 -3.92 -3.93
N ARG A 183 -21.69 -4.89 -4.23
CA ARG A 183 -22.58 -4.84 -5.39
C ARG A 183 -23.64 -3.74 -5.26
N LEU A 184 -24.18 -3.53 -4.06
CA LEU A 184 -25.10 -2.42 -3.79
C LEU A 184 -24.40 -1.06 -3.95
N ASP A 185 -23.16 -0.93 -3.48
CA ASP A 185 -22.37 0.30 -3.64
C ASP A 185 -22.09 0.63 -5.11
N ILE A 186 -21.80 -0.38 -5.94
CA ILE A 186 -21.62 -0.21 -7.39
C ILE A 186 -22.94 0.26 -8.04
N LYS A 187 -24.07 -0.36 -7.71
CA LYS A 187 -25.39 0.04 -8.21
C LYS A 187 -25.75 1.48 -7.81
N LEU A 188 -25.43 1.86 -6.57
CA LEU A 188 -25.59 3.22 -6.07
C LEU A 188 -24.78 4.19 -6.92
N THR A 189 -23.50 3.88 -7.15
CA THR A 189 -22.60 4.68 -7.96
C THR A 189 -23.11 4.85 -9.40
N GLU A 190 -23.63 3.79 -10.02
CA GLU A 190 -24.27 3.87 -11.35
C GLU A 190 -25.48 4.81 -11.36
N LYS A 191 -26.34 4.73 -10.34
CA LYS A 191 -27.53 5.58 -10.20
C LYS A 191 -27.14 7.04 -9.95
N VAL A 192 -26.16 7.30 -9.09
CA VAL A 192 -25.60 8.64 -8.86
C VAL A 192 -25.02 9.20 -10.16
N ASN A 193 -24.29 8.40 -10.94
CA ASN A 193 -23.74 8.84 -12.22
C ASN A 193 -24.83 9.15 -13.26
N LYS A 194 -25.92 8.37 -13.32
CA LYS A 194 -27.10 8.67 -14.15
C LYS A 194 -27.75 9.99 -13.73
N LEU A 195 -27.91 10.21 -12.42
CA LEU A 195 -28.47 11.46 -11.88
C LEU A 195 -27.55 12.68 -12.13
N LEU A 196 -26.23 12.51 -12.11
CA LEU A 196 -25.28 13.58 -12.45
C LEU A 196 -25.19 13.85 -13.96
N ALA A 197 -25.63 12.92 -14.80
CA ALA A 197 -25.76 13.09 -16.24
C ALA A 197 -27.05 13.85 -16.59
N ASP A 198 -28.16 13.54 -15.92
CA ASP A 198 -29.44 14.20 -16.08
C ASP A 198 -29.62 15.40 -15.12
N GLN A 199 -29.20 16.58 -15.60
CA GLN A 199 -29.20 17.82 -14.81
C GLN A 199 -30.59 18.43 -14.60
N GLU A 200 -31.61 17.94 -15.32
CA GLU A 200 -32.97 18.50 -15.26
C GLU A 200 -33.88 17.76 -14.28
N SER A 201 -33.45 16.58 -13.81
CA SER A 201 -34.16 15.77 -12.83
C SER A 201 -34.54 16.57 -11.57
N GLU A 202 -35.78 16.41 -11.14
CA GLU A 202 -36.31 17.05 -9.93
C GLU A 202 -35.49 16.69 -8.68
N ALA A 203 -34.94 15.47 -8.63
CA ALA A 203 -34.08 15.02 -7.54
C ALA A 203 -32.76 15.82 -7.50
N PHE A 204 -32.14 16.07 -8.65
CA PHE A 204 -30.92 16.87 -8.73
C PHE A 204 -31.15 18.31 -8.28
N LYS A 205 -32.28 18.92 -8.68
CA LYS A 205 -32.65 20.28 -8.26
C LYS A 205 -32.89 20.38 -6.74
N LYS A 206 -33.60 19.43 -6.14
CA LYS A 206 -33.80 19.35 -4.68
C LYS A 206 -32.49 19.21 -3.91
N ILE A 207 -31.54 18.40 -4.42
CA ILE A 207 -30.22 18.24 -3.79
C ILE A 207 -29.39 19.53 -3.88
N VAL A 208 -29.42 20.22 -5.02
CA VAL A 208 -28.72 21.50 -5.22
C VAL A 208 -29.30 22.58 -4.30
N GLU A 209 -30.62 22.60 -4.11
CA GLU A 209 -31.30 23.51 -3.18
C GLU A 209 -30.92 23.24 -1.71
N GLN A 210 -30.88 21.97 -1.31
CA GLN A 210 -30.44 21.58 0.05
C GLN A 210 -28.97 21.93 0.31
N LEU A 211 -28.12 21.93 -0.71
CA LEU A 211 -26.71 22.31 -0.63
C LEU A 211 -26.44 23.81 -0.69
N GLN A 212 -27.47 24.66 -0.89
CA GLN A 212 -27.37 26.12 -0.96
C GLN A 212 -26.24 26.61 -1.89
N LEU A 213 -26.13 26.03 -3.09
CA LEU A 213 -25.07 26.35 -4.03
C LEU A 213 -25.38 27.62 -4.84
N ASP A 214 -24.41 28.54 -4.91
CA ASP A 214 -24.55 29.75 -5.71
C ASP A 214 -24.79 29.41 -7.20
N PRO A 215 -25.77 30.06 -7.87
CA PRO A 215 -26.08 29.83 -9.28
C PRO A 215 -24.91 30.11 -10.25
N ALA A 216 -23.92 30.90 -9.81
CA ALA A 216 -22.74 31.25 -10.59
C ALA A 216 -21.62 30.18 -10.55
N THR A 217 -21.77 29.12 -9.77
CA THR A 217 -20.75 28.08 -9.64
C THR A 217 -20.58 27.25 -10.91
N LYS A 218 -19.34 26.89 -11.25
CA LYS A 218 -19.05 26.08 -12.44
C LYS A 218 -19.70 24.70 -12.32
N LYS A 219 -20.31 24.22 -13.42
CA LYS A 219 -21.03 22.93 -13.50
C LYS A 219 -20.26 21.74 -12.91
N ASN A 220 -18.95 21.64 -13.14
CA ASN A 220 -18.12 20.54 -12.62
C ASN A 220 -17.97 20.59 -11.09
N ILE A 221 -17.95 21.79 -10.51
CA ILE A 221 -17.85 21.98 -9.05
C ILE A 221 -19.16 21.56 -8.39
N VAL A 222 -20.29 21.94 -8.99
CA VAL A 222 -21.64 21.50 -8.56
C VAL A 222 -21.72 19.96 -8.57
N LYS A 223 -21.34 19.32 -9.69
CA LYS A 223 -21.32 17.84 -9.79
C LYS A 223 -20.48 17.18 -8.71
N ASN A 224 -19.30 17.71 -8.41
CA ASN A 224 -18.43 17.16 -7.39
C ASN A 224 -18.98 17.33 -5.97
N LYS A 225 -19.61 18.48 -5.67
CA LYS A 225 -20.25 18.71 -4.37
C LYS A 225 -21.49 17.83 -4.18
N VAL A 226 -22.33 17.70 -5.22
CA VAL A 226 -23.49 16.78 -5.21
C VAL A 226 -23.05 15.33 -5.06
N ARG A 227 -22.01 14.90 -5.77
CA ARG A 227 -21.44 13.54 -5.62
C ARG A 227 -20.99 13.27 -4.18
N LYS A 228 -20.19 14.16 -3.60
CA LYS A 228 -19.70 14.02 -2.21
C LYS A 228 -20.84 13.98 -1.20
N PHE A 229 -21.88 14.76 -1.43
CA PHE A 229 -23.08 14.75 -0.59
C PHE A 229 -23.80 13.41 -0.67
N LEU A 230 -24.03 12.88 -1.88
CA LEU A 230 -24.68 11.59 -2.09
C LEU A 230 -23.86 10.40 -1.56
N GLU A 231 -22.52 10.48 -1.57
CA GLU A 231 -21.63 9.46 -0.98
C GLU A 231 -21.61 9.49 0.56
N SER A 232 -21.94 10.63 1.18
CA SER A 232 -21.93 10.79 2.65
C SER A 232 -23.23 10.35 3.34
N ILE A 233 -24.31 10.16 2.58
CA ILE A 233 -25.65 9.89 3.08
C ILE A 233 -25.90 8.38 3.10
N PRO A 234 -26.48 7.82 4.19
CA PRO A 234 -26.85 6.42 4.24
C PRO A 234 -27.91 6.09 3.18
N VAL A 235 -27.83 4.87 2.65
CA VAL A 235 -28.71 4.36 1.57
C VAL A 235 -30.20 4.58 1.83
N GLU A 236 -30.63 4.50 3.09
CA GLU A 236 -32.02 4.69 3.51
C GLU A 236 -32.55 6.11 3.30
N GLU A 237 -31.67 7.11 3.41
CA GLU A 237 -32.01 8.51 3.21
C GLU A 237 -32.00 8.89 1.73
N LEU A 238 -31.21 8.21 0.90
CA LEU A 238 -31.24 8.36 -0.55
C LEU A 238 -32.61 7.99 -1.14
N GLY A 239 -33.29 7.00 -0.55
CA GLY A 239 -34.66 6.63 -0.91
C GLY A 239 -35.67 7.76 -0.68
N LYS A 240 -35.48 8.59 0.36
CA LYS A 240 -36.32 9.78 0.63
C LYS A 240 -36.12 10.89 -0.39
N MET A 241 -34.96 10.91 -1.06
CA MET A 241 -34.62 11.85 -2.12
C MET A 241 -35.02 11.36 -3.52
N GLY A 242 -35.73 10.22 -3.62
CA GLY A 242 -36.18 9.61 -4.87
C GLY A 242 -35.13 8.73 -5.57
N ILE A 243 -34.00 8.45 -4.89
CA ILE A 243 -32.94 7.57 -5.40
C ILE A 243 -33.09 6.21 -4.71
N HIS A 244 -33.92 5.34 -5.28
CA HIS A 244 -34.08 3.97 -4.80
C HIS A 244 -32.93 3.10 -5.31
N LEU A 245 -32.38 2.18 -4.50
CA LEU A 245 -31.36 1.18 -4.91
C LEU A 245 -31.95 -0.07 -5.54
#